data_AF-A0A1I0HMN9-F1
#
_entry.id   AF-A0A1I0HMN9-F1
#
_cell.length_a   1.000
_cell.length_b   1.000
_cell.length_c   1.000
_cell.angle_alpha   90.00
_cell.angle_beta   90.00
_cell.angle_gamma   90.00
#
_symmetry.space_group_name_H-M   'P 1'
#
loop_
_entity.id
_entity.type
_entity.pdbx_description
1 polymer ?
#
loop_
_entity_poly.entity_id
_entity_poly.type
_entity_poly.pdbx_seq_one_letter_code
_entity_poly.pdbx_strand_id
1 'polypeptide(L)'
;MEATSENYEATLRSARNYLDTARSEYRSVEDFDAVPSELVESLNELDRELEDLEDVIRVSEQELRRAEDAADRAELLQSVLATVRDRERAIIEADVDRLRLWFDGYDRLTRQREISNSTRSRCSEVERICGMMEQLITKNRHEKVRTNDKFSPEAVDRTLRELDGNLLEEVDASEYTDACLSIIDDLLPIIHDGLGSLADENAEKSSFADSLGEVKKRRSDAKEKHETDLDAAVEVVRIALEGALIHHYSVSRAVANQDFAETLAELIRNQGLDIELDYEESAARGDVDVLLSELISVIRTEVTRSKGARLRRLLEEHNGSVNRTAAATEFAFSEILETLQTMYDDNEIADVEVTFE
;
A
#
# COMPACT_ATOMS: atom_id res chain seq x y z
N MET A 1 -43.23 -9.11 4.85
CA MET A 1 -42.97 -8.64 6.24
C MET A 1 -41.93 -9.51 6.93
N GLU A 2 -42.13 -10.82 7.10
CA GLU A 2 -41.08 -11.68 7.70
C GLU A 2 -39.78 -11.73 6.87
N ALA A 3 -39.85 -11.99 5.57
CA ALA A 3 -38.67 -11.99 4.68
C ALA A 3 -37.92 -10.65 4.63
N THR A 4 -38.64 -9.53 4.72
CA THR A 4 -38.05 -8.17 4.73
C THR A 4 -37.27 -7.90 6.02
N SER A 5 -37.74 -8.45 7.14
CA SER A 5 -37.08 -8.31 8.45
C SER A 5 -35.84 -9.20 8.54
N GLU A 6 -35.90 -10.43 8.03
CA GLU A 6 -34.76 -11.35 8.01
C GLU A 6 -33.64 -10.83 7.10
N ASN A 7 -33.97 -10.31 5.91
CA ASN A 7 -33.00 -9.69 5.01
C ASN A 7 -32.35 -8.46 5.67
N TYR A 8 -33.15 -7.61 6.31
CA TYR A 8 -32.64 -6.44 7.04
C TYR A 8 -31.61 -6.81 8.12
N GLU A 9 -31.93 -7.79 8.97
CA GLU A 9 -31.00 -8.26 10.01
C GLU A 9 -29.73 -8.88 9.44
N ALA A 10 -29.82 -9.58 8.31
CA ALA A 10 -28.65 -10.13 7.63
C ALA A 10 -27.75 -9.03 7.03
N THR A 11 -28.34 -8.00 6.43
CA THR A 11 -27.63 -6.84 5.90
C THR A 11 -26.91 -6.08 7.01
N LEU A 12 -27.58 -5.78 8.13
CA LEU A 12 -26.95 -5.11 9.28
C LEU A 12 -25.79 -5.92 9.87
N ARG A 13 -25.92 -7.25 9.94
CA ARG A 13 -24.84 -8.12 10.40
C ARG A 13 -23.62 -8.05 9.47
N SER A 14 -23.85 -8.01 8.17
CA SER A 14 -22.79 -7.89 7.17
C SER A 14 -22.12 -6.51 7.26
N ALA A 15 -22.91 -5.44 7.33
CA ALA A 15 -22.41 -4.07 7.51
C ALA A 15 -21.50 -3.94 8.75
N ARG A 16 -21.92 -4.51 9.88
CA ARG A 16 -21.10 -4.57 11.11
C ARG A 16 -19.79 -5.32 10.91
N ASN A 17 -19.83 -6.50 10.28
CA ASN A 17 -18.62 -7.28 10.04
C ASN A 17 -17.63 -6.50 9.16
N TYR A 18 -18.13 -5.80 8.13
CA TYR A 18 -17.30 -4.94 7.30
C TYR A 18 -16.73 -3.77 8.09
N LEU A 19 -17.55 -3.09 8.90
CA LEU A 19 -17.10 -1.95 9.72
C LEU A 19 -16.08 -2.36 10.81
N ASP A 20 -16.28 -3.51 11.46
CA ASP A 20 -15.32 -4.08 12.42
C ASP A 20 -13.99 -4.41 11.75
N THR A 21 -14.05 -4.94 10.52
CA THR A 21 -12.85 -5.21 9.74
C THR A 21 -12.17 -3.90 9.33
N ALA A 22 -12.92 -2.91 8.83
CA ALA A 22 -12.42 -1.57 8.52
C ALA A 22 -11.73 -0.92 9.72
N ARG A 23 -12.29 -1.06 10.93
CA ARG A 23 -11.65 -0.61 12.19
C ARG A 23 -10.35 -1.34 12.48
N SER A 24 -10.31 -2.65 12.25
CA SER A 24 -9.09 -3.43 12.40
C SER A 24 -8.01 -2.96 11.42
N GLU A 25 -8.39 -2.68 10.17
CA GLU A 25 -7.48 -2.14 9.16
C GLU A 25 -6.99 -0.76 9.56
N TYR A 26 -7.88 0.15 9.96
CA TYR A 26 -7.52 1.48 10.45
C TYR A 26 -6.53 1.42 11.62
N ARG A 27 -6.75 0.57 12.63
CA ARG A 27 -5.80 0.41 13.76
C ARG A 27 -4.41 -0.05 13.32
N SER A 28 -4.30 -0.72 12.18
CA SER A 28 -3.00 -1.11 11.63
C SER A 28 -2.27 0.05 10.95
N VAL A 29 -2.99 1.14 10.63
CA VAL A 29 -2.47 2.32 9.93
C VAL A 29 -2.67 3.66 10.67
N GLU A 30 -3.28 3.68 11.86
CA GLU A 30 -3.65 4.92 12.56
C GLU A 30 -2.45 5.79 12.97
N ASP A 31 -1.31 5.16 13.22
CA ASP A 31 -0.06 5.83 13.59
C ASP A 31 0.74 6.31 12.36
N PHE A 32 0.18 6.23 11.16
CA PHE A 32 0.81 6.64 9.91
C PHE A 32 0.22 7.97 9.44
N ASP A 33 1.10 8.92 9.06
CA ASP A 33 0.71 10.27 8.60
C ASP A 33 -0.14 10.29 7.31
N ALA A 34 -0.33 9.14 6.66
CA ALA A 34 -0.95 9.02 5.33
C ALA A 34 -2.45 8.71 5.34
N VAL A 35 -3.08 8.48 6.51
CA VAL A 35 -4.52 8.18 6.56
C VAL A 35 -5.32 9.48 6.58
N PRO A 36 -6.18 9.76 5.57
CA PRO A 36 -7.04 10.93 5.58
C PRO A 36 -7.99 10.92 6.77
N SER A 37 -8.12 12.06 7.44
CA SER A 37 -9.06 12.26 8.55
C SER A 37 -10.51 11.91 8.19
N GLU A 38 -10.87 12.11 6.92
CA GLU A 38 -12.18 11.89 6.35
C GLU A 38 -12.58 10.41 6.33
N LEU A 39 -11.61 9.49 6.25
CA LEU A 39 -11.89 8.05 6.42
C LEU A 39 -12.26 7.73 7.87
N VAL A 40 -11.63 8.40 8.83
CA VAL A 40 -11.93 8.26 10.27
C VAL A 40 -13.29 8.86 10.59
N GLU A 41 -13.62 10.01 10.01
CA GLU A 41 -14.97 10.59 10.09
C GLU A 41 -16.01 9.61 9.54
N SER A 42 -15.76 9.04 8.36
CA SER A 42 -16.65 8.06 7.71
C SER A 42 -16.86 6.80 8.56
N LEU A 43 -15.80 6.27 9.20
CA LEU A 43 -15.90 5.16 10.16
C LEU A 43 -16.86 5.49 11.31
N ASN A 44 -16.74 6.68 11.90
CA ASN A 44 -17.57 7.10 13.03
C ASN A 44 -19.00 7.46 12.62
N GLU A 45 -19.20 7.99 11.42
CA GLU A 45 -20.52 8.27 10.85
C GLU A 45 -21.28 6.96 10.61
N LEU A 46 -20.65 5.97 9.97
CA LEU A 46 -21.26 4.66 9.71
C LEU A 46 -21.56 3.89 11.00
N ASP A 47 -20.72 3.99 12.04
CA ASP A 47 -20.99 3.35 13.32
C ASP A 47 -22.28 3.88 13.96
N ARG A 48 -22.47 5.21 13.97
CA ARG A 48 -23.71 5.82 14.49
C ARG A 48 -24.92 5.48 13.64
N GLU A 49 -24.75 5.45 12.31
CA GLU A 49 -25.83 5.09 11.40
C GLU A 49 -26.28 3.63 11.59
N LEU A 50 -25.35 2.70 11.80
CA LEU A 50 -25.68 1.31 12.09
C LEU A 50 -26.35 1.15 13.47
N GLU A 51 -25.90 1.88 14.48
CA GLU A 51 -26.58 1.93 15.79
C GLU A 51 -28.04 2.42 15.64
N ASP A 52 -28.26 3.51 14.89
CA ASP A 52 -29.60 4.05 14.63
C ASP A 52 -30.50 3.06 13.87
N LEU A 53 -29.94 2.33 12.90
CA LEU A 53 -30.66 1.31 12.13
C LEU A 53 -31.04 0.10 12.99
N GLU A 54 -30.21 -0.31 13.94
CA GLU A 54 -30.54 -1.43 14.82
C GLU A 54 -31.72 -1.16 15.77
N ASP A 55 -31.93 0.11 16.11
CA ASP A 55 -33.05 0.54 16.94
C ASP A 55 -34.40 0.57 16.17
N VAL A 56 -34.40 0.27 14.86
CA VAL A 56 -35.61 0.22 14.02
C VAL A 56 -36.47 -0.99 14.37
N ILE A 57 -37.62 -0.72 15.02
CA ILE A 57 -38.61 -1.75 15.41
C ILE A 57 -39.49 -2.20 14.22
N ARG A 58 -39.69 -1.34 13.22
CA ARG A 58 -40.53 -1.62 12.05
C ARG A 58 -39.76 -1.39 10.77
N VAL A 59 -39.34 -2.50 10.15
CA VAL A 59 -38.62 -2.48 8.88
C VAL A 59 -39.54 -2.09 7.74
N SER A 60 -39.25 -0.96 7.11
CA SER A 60 -39.85 -0.54 5.84
C SER A 60 -38.85 -0.77 4.70
N GLU A 61 -39.31 -0.70 3.44
CA GLU A 61 -38.43 -0.75 2.27
C GLU A 61 -37.37 0.36 2.30
N GLN A 62 -37.72 1.54 2.83
CA GLN A 62 -36.78 2.64 2.99
C GLN A 62 -35.67 2.31 4.01
N GLU A 63 -36.02 1.65 5.12
CA GLU A 63 -35.03 1.23 6.11
C GLU A 63 -34.13 0.12 5.57
N LEU A 64 -34.70 -0.82 4.81
CA LEU A 64 -33.91 -1.85 4.13
C LEU A 64 -32.88 -1.23 3.17
N ARG A 65 -33.28 -0.26 2.35
CA ARG A 65 -32.37 0.45 1.43
C ARG A 65 -31.27 1.21 2.17
N ARG A 66 -31.59 1.82 3.32
CA ARG A 66 -30.58 2.47 4.17
C ARG A 66 -29.58 1.48 4.74
N ALA A 67 -30.02 0.31 5.20
CA ALA A 67 -29.12 -0.73 5.66
C ALA A 67 -28.25 -1.30 4.52
N GLU A 68 -28.80 -1.45 3.32
CA GLU A 68 -28.05 -1.85 2.13
C GLU A 68 -26.96 -0.82 1.79
N ASP A 69 -27.29 0.47 1.74
CA ASP A 69 -26.29 1.53 1.49
C ASP A 69 -25.22 1.59 2.60
N ALA A 70 -25.60 1.48 3.87
CA ALA A 70 -24.64 1.42 4.97
C ALA A 70 -23.71 0.21 4.86
N ALA A 71 -24.20 -0.95 4.41
CA ALA A 71 -23.38 -2.13 4.14
C ALA A 71 -22.40 -1.90 2.98
N ASP A 72 -22.86 -1.28 1.89
CA ASP A 72 -22.04 -0.95 0.72
C ASP A 72 -20.93 0.04 1.07
N ARG A 73 -21.26 1.08 1.84
CA ARG A 73 -20.31 2.09 2.33
C ARG A 73 -19.29 1.47 3.29
N ALA A 74 -19.72 0.57 4.18
CA ALA A 74 -18.81 -0.13 5.10
C ALA A 74 -17.85 -1.08 4.37
N GLU A 75 -18.33 -1.82 3.36
CA GLU A 75 -17.50 -2.68 2.50
C GLU A 75 -16.47 -1.87 1.70
N LEU A 76 -16.90 -0.75 1.11
CA LEU A 76 -16.01 0.14 0.36
C LEU A 76 -14.94 0.74 1.28
N LEU A 77 -15.34 1.23 2.46
CA LEU A 77 -14.41 1.78 3.46
C LEU A 77 -13.40 0.75 3.95
N GLN A 78 -13.83 -0.49 4.20
CA GLN A 78 -12.92 -1.59 4.52
C GLN A 78 -11.90 -1.79 3.40
N SER A 79 -12.36 -1.84 2.15
CA SER A 79 -11.51 -2.08 0.99
C SER A 79 -10.47 -0.97 0.83
N VAL A 80 -10.88 0.29 0.94
CA VAL A 80 -9.97 1.44 0.89
C VAL A 80 -8.92 1.38 2.00
N LEU A 81 -9.31 1.09 3.24
CA LEU A 81 -8.37 1.00 4.36
C LEU A 81 -7.42 -0.19 4.24
N ALA A 82 -7.87 -1.32 3.70
CA ALA A 82 -7.00 -2.45 3.38
C ALA A 82 -5.94 -2.05 2.35
N THR A 83 -6.32 -1.31 1.31
CA THR A 83 -5.38 -0.82 0.31
C THR A 83 -4.39 0.19 0.88
N VAL A 84 -4.84 1.12 1.75
CA VAL A 84 -3.95 2.04 2.48
C VAL A 84 -2.92 1.26 3.31
N ARG A 85 -3.36 0.21 4.02
CA ARG A 85 -2.46 -0.65 4.79
C ARG A 85 -1.42 -1.32 3.89
N ASP A 86 -1.83 -1.87 2.75
CA ASP A 86 -0.91 -2.59 1.88
C ASP A 86 0.14 -1.65 1.25
N ARG A 87 -0.24 -0.40 0.95
CA ARG A 87 0.72 0.68 0.62
C ARG A 87 1.74 0.92 1.74
N GLU A 88 1.27 1.11 2.98
CA GLU A 88 2.18 1.36 4.11
C GLU A 88 3.13 0.19 4.38
N ARG A 89 2.66 -1.05 4.17
CA ARG A 89 3.51 -2.24 4.25
C ARG A 89 4.64 -2.20 3.24
N ALA A 90 4.33 -1.91 1.97
CA ALA A 90 5.33 -1.80 0.92
C ALA A 90 6.39 -0.72 1.22
N ILE A 91 5.97 0.43 1.76
CA ILE A 91 6.89 1.51 2.17
C ILE A 91 7.79 1.06 3.32
N ILE A 92 7.24 0.40 4.34
CA ILE A 92 8.03 -0.11 5.48
C ILE A 92 9.06 -1.15 5.03
N GLU A 93 8.65 -2.08 4.18
CA GLU A 93 9.54 -3.11 3.66
C GLU A 93 10.70 -2.49 2.90
N ALA A 94 10.42 -1.55 1.99
CA ALA A 94 11.44 -0.84 1.24
C ALA A 94 12.39 -0.01 2.14
N ASP A 95 11.88 0.63 3.20
CA ASP A 95 12.71 1.38 4.15
C ASP A 95 13.64 0.45 4.94
N VAL A 96 13.15 -0.72 5.37
CA VAL A 96 13.97 -1.73 6.07
C VAL A 96 15.01 -2.33 5.13
N ASP A 97 14.65 -2.65 3.90
CA ASP A 97 15.57 -3.18 2.89
C ASP A 97 16.69 -2.18 2.57
N ARG A 98 16.36 -0.88 2.44
CA ARG A 98 17.36 0.18 2.25
C ARG A 98 18.37 0.22 3.41
N LEU A 99 17.89 0.19 4.65
CA LEU A 99 18.75 0.19 5.85
C LEU A 99 19.61 -1.07 5.91
N ARG A 100 19.05 -2.22 5.51
CA ARG A 100 19.76 -3.50 5.49
C ARG A 100 20.88 -3.51 4.47
N LEU A 101 20.61 -3.10 3.23
CA LEU A 101 21.62 -3.01 2.17
C LEU A 101 22.76 -2.08 2.55
N TRP A 102 22.44 -0.94 3.15
CA TRP A 102 23.46 -0.02 3.66
C TRP A 102 24.32 -0.67 4.74
N PHE A 103 23.67 -1.29 5.74
CA PHE A 103 24.37 -1.97 6.81
C PHE A 103 25.25 -3.11 6.31
N ASP A 104 24.76 -3.96 5.40
CA ASP A 104 25.49 -5.13 4.91
C ASP A 104 26.78 -4.73 4.18
N GLY A 105 26.81 -3.59 3.50
CA GLY A 105 28.04 -3.05 2.92
C GLY A 105 29.10 -2.72 3.98
N TYR A 106 28.71 -2.06 5.07
CA TYR A 106 29.60 -1.73 6.18
C TYR A 106 29.99 -2.96 7.02
N ASP A 107 29.07 -3.89 7.23
CA ASP A 107 29.35 -5.14 7.95
C ASP A 107 30.39 -5.99 7.19
N ARG A 108 30.30 -6.07 5.85
CA ARG A 108 31.33 -6.72 5.02
C ARG A 108 32.71 -6.11 5.23
N LEU A 109 32.81 -4.78 5.30
CA LEU A 109 34.05 -4.06 5.54
C LEU A 109 34.62 -4.35 6.95
N THR A 110 33.77 -4.32 7.97
CA THR A 110 34.21 -4.42 9.38
C THR A 110 34.61 -5.82 9.84
N ARG A 111 34.03 -6.88 9.26
CA ARG A 111 34.30 -8.29 9.64
C ARG A 111 35.76 -8.73 9.48
N GLN A 112 36.54 -8.04 8.65
CA GLN A 112 37.90 -8.44 8.31
C GLN A 112 38.96 -7.48 8.88
N ARG A 113 38.58 -6.58 9.79
CA ARG A 113 39.42 -5.45 10.21
C ARG A 113 39.50 -5.25 11.72
N GLU A 114 40.60 -4.65 12.14
CA GLU A 114 40.81 -4.17 13.51
C GLU A 114 40.15 -2.79 13.67
N ILE A 115 38.83 -2.80 13.84
CA ILE A 115 38.04 -1.61 14.18
C ILE A 115 37.89 -1.43 15.70
N SER A 116 37.53 -0.22 16.12
CA SER A 116 37.30 0.09 17.52
C SER A 116 36.15 -0.74 18.11
N ASN A 117 36.21 -0.99 19.42
CA ASN A 117 35.13 -1.68 20.12
C ASN A 117 33.80 -0.89 20.07
N SER A 118 33.86 0.44 20.02
CA SER A 118 32.68 1.30 19.81
C SER A 118 32.02 1.05 18.47
N THR A 119 32.80 1.03 17.39
CA THR A 119 32.29 0.78 16.02
C THR A 119 31.76 -0.64 15.90
N ARG A 120 32.44 -1.63 16.46
CA ARG A 120 31.95 -3.02 16.48
C ARG A 120 30.65 -3.17 17.26
N SER A 121 30.52 -2.52 18.41
CA SER A 121 29.29 -2.54 19.21
C SER A 121 28.11 -1.95 18.44
N ARG A 122 28.33 -0.88 17.68
CA ARG A 122 27.31 -0.27 16.82
C ARG A 122 26.90 -1.19 15.68
N CYS A 123 27.84 -1.86 15.01
CA CYS A 123 27.50 -2.85 13.99
C CYS A 123 26.60 -3.96 14.54
N SER A 124 26.94 -4.53 15.70
CA SER A 124 26.11 -5.56 16.35
C SER A 124 24.73 -5.05 16.78
N GLU A 125 24.64 -3.78 17.19
CA GLU A 125 23.36 -3.15 17.52
C GLU A 125 22.47 -3.00 16.29
N VAL A 126 23.01 -2.47 15.19
CA VAL A 126 22.29 -2.31 13.92
C VAL A 126 21.87 -3.67 13.36
N GLU A 127 22.77 -4.66 13.32
CA GLU A 127 22.46 -6.03 12.86
C GLU A 127 21.28 -6.62 13.62
N ARG A 128 21.31 -6.49 14.96
CA ARG A 128 20.24 -6.98 15.83
C ARG A 128 18.92 -6.27 15.55
N ILE A 129 18.94 -4.95 15.38
CA ILE A 129 17.71 -4.17 15.15
C ILE A 129 17.13 -4.47 13.75
N CYS A 130 17.95 -4.50 12.69
CA CYS A 130 17.51 -4.90 11.35
C CYS A 130 16.88 -6.30 11.37
N GLY A 131 17.53 -7.28 12.00
CA GLY A 131 16.97 -8.63 12.13
C GLY A 131 15.66 -8.68 12.94
N MET A 132 15.45 -7.76 13.89
CA MET A 132 14.16 -7.63 14.58
C MET A 132 13.08 -7.02 13.67
N MET A 133 13.41 -6.02 12.86
CA MET A 133 12.48 -5.42 11.89
C MET A 133 12.05 -6.44 10.83
N GLU A 134 12.98 -7.18 10.24
CA GLU A 134 12.71 -8.26 9.28
C GLU A 134 11.81 -9.36 9.88
N GLN A 135 12.02 -9.71 11.16
CA GLN A 135 11.16 -10.67 11.86
C GLN A 135 9.74 -10.16 12.10
N LEU A 136 9.55 -8.85 12.28
CA LEU A 136 8.21 -8.27 12.40
C LEU A 136 7.49 -8.26 11.05
N ILE A 137 8.19 -7.88 9.98
CA ILE A 137 7.69 -7.95 8.59
C ILE A 137 7.24 -9.38 8.27
N THR A 138 8.11 -10.38 8.51
CA THR A 138 7.80 -11.80 8.27
C THR A 138 6.58 -12.31 9.06
N LYS A 139 6.25 -11.65 10.18
CA LYS A 139 5.09 -11.98 11.02
C LYS A 139 3.85 -11.13 10.71
N ASN A 140 3.86 -10.34 9.64
CA ASN A 140 2.83 -9.37 9.27
C ASN A 140 2.52 -8.36 10.39
N ARG A 141 3.56 -7.88 11.07
CA ARG A 141 3.47 -6.88 12.16
C ARG A 141 4.17 -5.57 11.78
N HIS A 142 3.88 -5.07 10.58
CA HIS A 142 4.49 -3.86 10.01
C HIS A 142 4.24 -2.63 10.88
N GLU A 143 3.08 -2.52 11.53
CA GLU A 143 2.76 -1.44 12.47
C GLU A 143 3.78 -1.36 13.62
N LYS A 144 4.32 -2.51 14.04
CA LYS A 144 5.35 -2.60 15.10
C LYS A 144 6.75 -2.26 14.64
N VAL A 145 6.99 -2.05 13.34
CA VAL A 145 8.28 -1.55 12.85
C VAL A 145 8.42 -0.05 13.17
N ARG A 146 7.34 0.72 13.06
CA ARG A 146 7.33 2.18 13.34
C ARG A 146 7.01 2.50 14.80
N THR A 147 6.08 1.78 15.41
CA THR A 147 5.53 2.09 16.75
C THR A 147 6.31 1.47 17.91
N ASN A 148 7.45 0.82 17.66
CA ASN A 148 8.20 0.16 18.73
C ASN A 148 8.93 1.17 19.62
N ASP A 149 8.72 1.13 20.93
CA ASP A 149 9.44 2.01 21.85
C ASP A 149 10.95 1.72 21.93
N LYS A 150 11.40 0.53 21.50
CA LYS A 150 12.79 0.09 21.65
C LYS A 150 13.68 0.38 20.45
N PHE A 151 13.10 0.62 19.27
CA PHE A 151 13.84 0.91 18.05
C PHE A 151 12.92 1.57 17.03
N SER A 152 13.49 2.33 16.10
CA SER A 152 12.78 2.82 14.94
C SER A 152 13.71 2.85 13.72
N PRO A 153 13.17 2.82 12.48
CA PRO A 153 13.95 2.98 11.26
C PRO A 153 14.80 4.26 11.27
N GLU A 154 14.27 5.37 11.79
CA GLU A 154 14.98 6.65 11.89
C GLU A 154 16.13 6.60 12.90
N ALA A 155 15.99 5.83 13.98
CA ALA A 155 17.07 5.59 14.92
C ALA A 155 18.20 4.78 14.27
N VAL A 156 17.86 3.76 13.49
CA VAL A 156 18.84 2.96 12.74
C VAL A 156 19.55 3.79 11.68
N ASP A 157 18.82 4.61 10.91
CA ASP A 157 19.38 5.54 9.93
C ASP A 157 20.42 6.48 10.58
N ARG A 158 20.10 7.04 11.76
CA ARG A 158 21.04 7.86 12.52
C ARG A 158 22.27 7.08 12.94
N THR A 159 22.11 5.87 13.47
CA THR A 159 23.24 5.01 13.86
C THR A 159 24.10 4.64 12.66
N LEU A 160 23.52 4.41 11.48
CA LEU A 160 24.26 4.15 10.24
C LEU A 160 25.04 5.38 9.76
N ARG A 161 24.49 6.60 9.89
CA ARG A 161 25.24 7.84 9.62
C ARG A 161 26.41 8.04 10.57
N GLU A 162 26.23 7.72 11.84
CA GLU A 162 27.32 7.76 12.80
C GLU A 162 28.37 6.67 12.53
N LEU A 163 27.93 5.49 12.06
CA LEU A 163 28.81 4.41 11.64
C LEU A 163 29.61 4.80 10.40
N ASP A 164 29.01 5.47 9.41
CA ASP A 164 29.69 6.03 8.24
C ASP A 164 30.88 6.92 8.64
N GLY A 165 30.62 7.87 9.56
CA GLY A 165 31.65 8.78 10.06
C GLY A 165 32.80 8.05 10.78
N ASN A 166 32.46 7.07 11.63
CA ASN A 166 33.48 6.27 12.31
C ASN A 166 34.32 5.45 11.33
N LEU A 167 33.68 4.82 10.33
CA LEU A 167 34.39 3.99 9.35
C LEU A 167 35.33 4.84 8.49
N LEU A 168 34.91 6.04 8.12
CA LEU A 168 35.76 7.00 7.41
C LEU A 168 37.06 7.33 8.17
N GLU A 169 37.03 7.32 9.51
CA GLU A 169 38.21 7.59 10.35
C GLU A 169 39.03 6.33 10.67
N GLU A 170 38.39 5.15 10.69
CA GLU A 170 38.99 3.90 11.17
C GLU A 170 39.54 2.99 10.05
N VAL A 171 39.08 3.13 8.81
CA VAL A 171 39.50 2.28 7.69
C VAL A 171 40.24 3.06 6.60
N ASP A 172 41.03 2.37 5.79
CA ASP A 172 41.74 2.98 4.67
C ASP A 172 40.76 3.53 3.61
N ALA A 173 41.05 4.72 3.09
CA ALA A 173 40.22 5.42 2.10
C ALA A 173 39.83 4.56 0.88
N SER A 174 40.76 3.70 0.44
CA SER A 174 40.51 2.74 -0.65
C SER A 174 39.40 1.75 -0.31
N GLU A 175 39.46 1.14 0.88
CA GLU A 175 38.51 0.11 1.31
C GLU A 175 37.15 0.70 1.64
N TYR A 176 37.15 1.89 2.25
CA TYR A 176 35.93 2.68 2.46
C TYR A 176 35.24 2.97 1.12
N THR A 177 36.01 3.43 0.12
CA THR A 177 35.48 3.71 -1.22
C THR A 177 34.90 2.46 -1.87
N ASP A 178 35.58 1.32 -1.78
CA ASP A 178 35.08 0.03 -2.29
C ASP A 178 33.76 -0.40 -1.61
N ALA A 179 33.65 -0.22 -0.30
CA ALA A 179 32.43 -0.53 0.43
C ALA A 179 31.25 0.35 -0.02
N CYS A 180 31.46 1.66 -0.14
CA CYS A 180 30.43 2.57 -0.66
C CYS A 180 30.03 2.24 -2.11
N LEU A 181 31.00 1.94 -2.98
CA LEU A 181 30.75 1.51 -4.35
C LEU A 181 29.94 0.22 -4.39
N SER A 182 30.23 -0.75 -3.52
CA SER A 182 29.47 -2.00 -3.42
C SER A 182 28.03 -1.74 -3.01
N ILE A 183 27.77 -0.86 -2.03
CA ILE A 183 26.39 -0.52 -1.62
C ILE A 183 25.64 0.13 -2.78
N ILE A 184 26.27 1.06 -3.50
CA ILE A 184 25.67 1.69 -4.69
C ILE A 184 25.37 0.62 -5.76
N ASP A 185 26.27 -0.34 -5.96
CA ASP A 185 26.11 -1.42 -6.94
C ASP A 185 24.95 -2.36 -6.58
N ASP A 186 24.68 -2.55 -5.29
CA ASP A 186 23.53 -3.32 -4.81
C ASP A 186 22.21 -2.52 -4.93
N LEU A 187 22.24 -1.20 -4.73
CA LEU A 187 21.05 -0.32 -4.81
C LEU A 187 20.60 0.00 -6.24
N LEU A 188 21.53 0.21 -7.17
CA LEU A 188 21.21 0.66 -8.53
C LEU A 188 20.25 -0.25 -9.29
N PRO A 189 20.38 -1.60 -9.25
CA PRO A 189 19.42 -2.50 -9.88
C PRO A 189 18.00 -2.33 -9.33
N ILE A 190 17.85 -2.23 -8.00
CA ILE A 190 16.55 -2.08 -7.33
C ILE A 190 15.89 -0.77 -7.74
N ILE A 191 16.66 0.33 -7.75
CA ILE A 191 16.16 1.64 -8.21
C ILE A 191 15.74 1.56 -9.68
N HIS A 192 16.49 0.84 -10.52
CA HIS A 192 16.14 0.67 -11.93
C HIS A 192 14.86 -0.12 -12.14
N ASP A 193 14.71 -1.23 -11.43
CA ASP A 193 13.54 -2.07 -11.52
C ASP A 193 12.30 -1.30 -11.05
N GLY A 194 12.41 -0.56 -9.94
CA GLY A 194 11.34 0.33 -9.45
C GLY A 194 11.00 1.46 -10.42
N LEU A 195 11.98 2.10 -11.07
CA LEU A 195 11.69 3.08 -12.13
C LEU A 195 11.05 2.44 -13.36
N GLY A 196 11.39 1.19 -13.65
CA GLY A 196 10.83 0.42 -14.74
C GLY A 196 9.36 0.03 -14.52
N SER A 197 8.95 -0.14 -13.26
CA SER A 197 7.57 -0.50 -12.90
C SER A 197 6.61 0.70 -12.90
N LEU A 198 7.12 1.94 -12.79
CA LEU A 198 6.27 3.13 -12.93
C LEU A 198 5.71 3.26 -14.34
N ALA A 199 4.45 3.68 -14.45
CA ALA A 199 3.80 4.01 -15.72
C ALA A 199 4.51 5.17 -16.43
N ASP A 200 4.37 5.23 -17.76
CA ASP A 200 5.04 6.26 -18.58
C ASP A 200 4.44 7.66 -18.36
N GLU A 201 3.16 7.71 -18.01
CA GLU A 201 2.39 8.92 -17.68
C GLU A 201 2.75 9.50 -16.31
N ASN A 202 3.40 8.72 -15.45
CA ASN A 202 3.84 9.16 -14.13
C ASN A 202 5.05 10.11 -14.26
N ALA A 203 4.84 11.38 -13.91
CA ALA A 203 5.86 12.43 -14.04
C ALA A 203 7.12 12.17 -13.19
N GLU A 204 6.98 11.44 -12.08
CA GLU A 204 8.10 11.12 -11.20
C GLU A 204 9.12 10.20 -11.88
N LYS A 205 8.67 9.29 -12.77
CA LYS A 205 9.54 8.37 -13.53
C LYS A 205 10.64 9.10 -14.29
N SER A 206 10.26 10.12 -15.06
CA SER A 206 11.21 10.91 -15.85
C SER A 206 12.11 11.77 -14.95
N SER A 207 11.53 12.39 -13.93
CA SER A 207 12.26 13.22 -12.95
C SER A 207 13.37 12.42 -12.25
N PHE A 208 13.04 11.22 -11.76
CA PHE A 208 13.99 10.36 -11.07
C PHE A 208 15.00 9.70 -12.00
N ALA A 209 14.63 9.41 -13.25
CA ALA A 209 15.57 8.89 -14.25
C ALA A 209 16.71 9.89 -14.54
N ASP A 210 16.38 11.17 -14.66
CA ASP A 210 17.36 12.24 -14.88
C ASP A 210 18.32 12.38 -13.68
N SER A 211 17.77 12.42 -12.45
CA SER A 211 18.59 12.55 -11.24
C SER A 211 19.44 11.31 -10.97
N LEU A 212 18.96 10.10 -11.32
CA LEU A 212 19.74 8.86 -11.23
C LEU A 212 20.94 8.86 -12.19
N GLY A 213 20.81 9.53 -13.34
CA GLY A 213 21.92 9.75 -14.27
C GLY A 213 23.12 10.42 -13.60
N GLU A 214 22.87 11.40 -12.73
CA GLU A 214 23.93 12.09 -11.98
C GLU A 214 24.55 11.19 -10.90
N VAL A 215 23.75 10.36 -10.21
CA VAL A 215 24.28 9.36 -9.25
C VAL A 215 25.23 8.39 -9.95
N LYS A 216 24.86 7.87 -11.12
CA LYS A 216 25.71 6.96 -11.92
C LYS A 216 26.99 7.62 -12.41
N LYS A 217 26.90 8.91 -12.79
CA LYS A 217 28.07 9.69 -13.19
C LYS A 217 29.04 9.83 -12.02
N ARG A 218 28.56 10.26 -10.85
CA ARG A 218 29.39 10.38 -9.64
C ARG A 218 29.99 9.05 -9.21
N ARG A 219 29.24 7.95 -9.28
CA ARG A 219 29.77 6.60 -9.06
C ARG A 219 30.92 6.27 -10.02
N SER A 220 30.78 6.62 -11.31
CA SER A 220 31.82 6.36 -12.32
C SER A 220 33.05 7.25 -12.07
N ASP A 221 32.85 8.53 -11.74
CA ASP A 221 33.91 9.47 -11.38
C ASP A 221 34.65 9.00 -10.11
N ALA A 222 33.94 8.45 -9.12
CA ALA A 222 34.55 7.88 -7.93
C ALA A 222 35.43 6.67 -8.27
N LYS A 223 35.00 5.79 -9.19
CA LYS A 223 35.81 4.65 -9.66
C LYS A 223 37.09 5.09 -10.37
N GLU A 224 37.03 6.13 -11.21
CA GLU A 224 38.22 6.68 -11.86
C GLU A 224 39.19 7.32 -10.86
N LYS A 225 38.64 8.10 -9.91
CA LYS A 225 39.44 8.74 -8.86
C LYS A 225 40.03 7.74 -7.88
N HIS A 226 39.39 6.60 -7.64
CA HIS A 226 39.90 5.56 -6.75
C HIS A 226 41.30 5.06 -7.18
N GLU A 227 41.61 5.12 -8.47
CA GLU A 227 42.92 4.75 -9.01
C GLU A 227 43.96 5.88 -8.93
N THR A 228 43.54 7.14 -8.78
CA THR A 228 44.39 8.33 -9.03
C THR A 228 44.47 9.32 -7.86
N ASP A 229 43.39 9.50 -7.11
CA ASP A 229 43.24 10.42 -5.98
C ASP A 229 42.18 9.88 -5.00
N LEU A 230 42.64 9.17 -3.97
CA LEU A 230 41.76 8.50 -3.00
C LEU A 230 40.93 9.48 -2.16
N ASP A 231 41.46 10.65 -1.81
CA ASP A 231 40.73 11.64 -1.01
C ASP A 231 39.55 12.20 -1.83
N ALA A 232 39.81 12.52 -3.11
CA ALA A 232 38.76 12.94 -4.02
C ALA A 232 37.77 11.81 -4.35
N ALA A 233 38.21 10.54 -4.36
CA ALA A 233 37.33 9.38 -4.56
C ALA A 233 36.34 9.23 -3.39
N VAL A 234 36.83 9.35 -2.15
CA VAL A 234 36.02 9.30 -0.92
C VAL A 234 34.97 10.41 -0.92
N GLU A 235 35.32 11.65 -1.29
CA GLU A 235 34.35 12.74 -1.35
C GLU A 235 33.22 12.43 -2.34
N VAL A 236 33.58 12.01 -3.57
CA VAL A 236 32.60 11.76 -4.62
C VAL A 236 31.74 10.53 -4.32
N VAL A 237 32.31 9.45 -3.79
CA VAL A 237 31.57 8.20 -3.53
C VAL A 237 30.52 8.41 -2.43
N ARG A 238 30.79 9.26 -1.42
CA ARG A 238 29.83 9.58 -0.36
C ARG A 238 28.63 10.33 -0.91
N ILE A 239 28.86 11.28 -1.81
CA ILE A 239 27.77 12.01 -2.49
C ILE A 239 26.97 11.05 -3.38
N ALA A 240 27.64 10.13 -4.07
CA ALA A 240 26.97 9.11 -4.88
C ALA A 240 26.12 8.15 -4.02
N LEU A 241 26.64 7.72 -2.87
CA LEU A 241 25.94 6.82 -1.95
C LEU A 241 24.71 7.49 -1.34
N GLU A 242 24.83 8.71 -0.80
CA GLU A 242 23.69 9.46 -0.29
C GLU A 242 22.64 9.67 -1.40
N GLY A 243 23.12 10.00 -2.61
CA GLY A 243 22.26 10.08 -3.80
C GLY A 243 21.50 8.79 -4.05
N ALA A 244 22.18 7.62 -4.07
CA ALA A 244 21.53 6.33 -4.28
C ALA A 244 20.52 5.99 -3.17
N LEU A 245 20.85 6.26 -1.91
CA LEU A 245 19.94 6.03 -0.77
C LEU A 245 18.67 6.91 -0.86
N ILE A 246 18.82 8.18 -1.23
CA ILE A 246 17.68 9.08 -1.47
C ILE A 246 16.83 8.59 -2.65
N HIS A 247 17.46 8.15 -3.75
CA HIS A 247 16.72 7.64 -4.90
C HIS A 247 15.96 6.36 -4.58
N HIS A 248 16.56 5.42 -3.85
CA HIS A 248 15.84 4.23 -3.38
C HIS A 248 14.64 4.64 -2.53
N TYR A 249 14.82 5.55 -1.57
CA TYR A 249 13.75 6.07 -0.73
C TYR A 249 12.58 6.68 -1.54
N SER A 250 12.89 7.52 -2.53
CA SER A 250 11.89 8.22 -3.35
C SER A 250 11.21 7.29 -4.35
N VAL A 251 11.96 6.46 -5.06
CA VAL A 251 11.40 5.54 -6.07
C VAL A 251 10.51 4.49 -5.43
N SER A 252 10.90 3.90 -4.29
CA SER A 252 10.04 2.92 -3.62
C SER A 252 8.68 3.50 -3.18
N ARG A 253 8.64 4.79 -2.80
CA ARG A 253 7.39 5.49 -2.47
C ARG A 253 6.55 5.77 -3.71
N ALA A 254 7.18 6.17 -4.80
CA ALA A 254 6.51 6.36 -6.08
C ALA A 254 5.86 5.06 -6.58
N VAL A 255 6.58 3.94 -6.47
CA VAL A 255 6.06 2.61 -6.81
C VAL A 255 4.88 2.25 -5.91
N ALA A 256 5.03 2.38 -4.59
CA ALA A 256 3.93 2.12 -3.67
C ALA A 256 2.70 3.03 -3.92
N ASN A 257 2.90 4.28 -4.36
CA ASN A 257 1.82 5.18 -4.76
C ASN A 257 1.17 4.77 -6.08
N GLN A 258 1.96 4.33 -7.06
CA GLN A 258 1.47 3.83 -8.35
C GLN A 258 0.61 2.58 -8.13
N ASP A 259 1.13 1.60 -7.39
CA ASP A 259 0.41 0.38 -7.04
C ASP A 259 -0.87 0.69 -6.23
N PHE A 260 -0.80 1.67 -5.34
CA PHE A 260 -1.96 2.14 -4.58
C PHE A 260 -3.03 2.74 -5.51
N ALA A 261 -2.63 3.65 -6.39
CA ALA A 261 -3.53 4.30 -7.34
C ALA A 261 -4.19 3.28 -8.28
N GLU A 262 -3.43 2.31 -8.78
CA GLU A 262 -3.95 1.19 -9.59
C GLU A 262 -4.96 0.36 -8.82
N THR A 263 -4.67 0.01 -7.56
CA THR A 263 -5.60 -0.78 -6.74
C THR A 263 -6.88 0.00 -6.40
N LEU A 264 -6.80 1.31 -6.18
CA LEU A 264 -7.98 2.16 -6.00
C LEU A 264 -8.83 2.25 -7.28
N ALA A 265 -8.19 2.38 -8.45
CA ALA A 265 -8.89 2.35 -9.73
C ALA A 265 -9.54 0.99 -10.01
N GLU A 266 -8.86 -0.11 -9.69
CA GLU A 266 -9.45 -1.46 -9.75
C GLU A 266 -10.64 -1.59 -8.81
N LEU A 267 -10.57 -1.03 -7.61
CA LEU A 267 -11.68 -1.02 -6.66
C LEU A 267 -12.90 -0.30 -7.24
N ILE A 268 -12.70 0.89 -7.83
CA ILE A 268 -13.74 1.66 -8.52
C ILE A 268 -14.38 0.83 -9.63
N ARG A 269 -13.56 0.22 -10.49
CA ARG A 269 -13.99 -0.61 -11.62
C ARG A 269 -14.76 -1.85 -11.15
N ASN A 270 -14.19 -2.61 -10.21
CA ASN A 270 -14.72 -3.90 -9.77
C ASN A 270 -16.04 -3.75 -9.01
N GLN A 271 -16.17 -2.69 -8.21
CA GLN A 271 -17.43 -2.36 -7.54
C GLN A 271 -18.43 -1.64 -8.45
N GLY A 272 -18.03 -1.28 -9.69
CA GLY A 272 -18.87 -0.60 -10.66
C GLY A 272 -19.45 0.70 -10.12
N LEU A 273 -18.61 1.49 -9.42
CA LEU A 273 -19.01 2.78 -8.86
C LEU A 273 -19.26 3.78 -9.99
N ASP A 274 -20.36 4.53 -9.89
CA ASP A 274 -20.69 5.58 -10.85
C ASP A 274 -19.91 6.86 -10.52
N ILE A 275 -18.69 6.96 -11.06
CA ILE A 275 -17.74 8.06 -10.83
C ILE A 275 -17.43 8.75 -12.16
N GLU A 276 -17.51 10.09 -12.19
CA GLU A 276 -17.25 10.89 -13.40
C GLU A 276 -15.75 11.02 -13.74
N LEU A 277 -14.87 10.81 -12.75
CA LEU A 277 -13.42 10.86 -12.90
C LEU A 277 -12.91 9.74 -13.84
N ASP A 278 -11.96 10.08 -14.71
CA ASP A 278 -11.16 9.09 -15.44
C ASP A 278 -10.13 8.45 -14.50
N TYR A 279 -10.60 7.46 -13.74
CA TYR A 279 -9.80 6.80 -12.71
C TYR A 279 -8.64 5.97 -13.30
N GLU A 280 -8.71 5.57 -14.58
CA GLU A 280 -7.61 4.86 -15.25
C GLU A 280 -6.46 5.82 -15.59
N GLU A 281 -6.79 7.01 -16.11
CA GLU A 281 -5.79 8.06 -16.34
C GLU A 281 -5.16 8.53 -15.01
N SER A 282 -5.97 8.72 -13.96
CA SER A 282 -5.47 9.06 -12.63
C SER A 282 -4.57 7.97 -12.05
N ALA A 283 -4.92 6.69 -12.23
CA ALA A 283 -4.05 5.59 -11.81
C ALA A 283 -2.73 5.56 -12.58
N ALA A 284 -2.75 5.73 -13.91
CA ALA A 284 -1.53 5.78 -14.73
C ALA A 284 -0.61 6.96 -14.34
N ARG A 285 -1.17 8.06 -13.83
CA ARG A 285 -0.39 9.19 -13.32
C ARG A 285 0.12 9.01 -11.89
N GLY A 286 -0.41 8.03 -11.15
CA GLY A 286 -0.15 7.88 -9.71
C GLY A 286 -0.87 8.93 -8.85
N ASP A 287 -1.99 9.49 -9.33
CA ASP A 287 -2.76 10.56 -8.68
C ASP A 287 -3.63 10.03 -7.51
N VAL A 288 -2.96 9.50 -6.48
CA VAL A 288 -3.58 8.90 -5.29
C VAL A 288 -4.60 9.83 -4.63
N ASP A 289 -4.24 11.10 -4.42
CA ASP A 289 -5.09 12.05 -3.70
C ASP A 289 -6.43 12.28 -4.42
N VAL A 290 -6.43 12.26 -5.76
CA VAL A 290 -7.63 12.45 -6.57
C VAL A 290 -8.55 11.24 -6.44
N LEU A 291 -8.01 10.03 -6.62
CA LEU A 291 -8.76 8.78 -6.49
C LEU A 291 -9.33 8.60 -5.08
N LEU A 292 -8.52 8.87 -4.06
CA LEU A 292 -8.92 8.72 -2.66
C LEU A 292 -9.99 9.74 -2.26
N SER A 293 -9.87 10.99 -2.72
CA SER A 293 -10.89 12.02 -2.50
C SER A 293 -12.24 11.63 -3.09
N GLU A 294 -12.24 11.05 -4.29
CA GLU A 294 -13.46 10.61 -4.97
C GLU A 294 -14.10 9.42 -4.25
N LEU A 295 -13.30 8.44 -3.84
CA LEU A 295 -13.78 7.30 -3.04
C LEU A 295 -14.33 7.73 -1.68
N ILE A 296 -13.69 8.70 -1.02
CA ILE A 296 -14.21 9.30 0.22
C ILE A 296 -15.56 9.99 -0.02
N SER A 297 -15.71 10.71 -1.13
CA SER A 297 -16.98 11.35 -1.50
C SER A 297 -18.11 10.32 -1.62
N VAL A 298 -17.85 9.20 -2.29
CA VAL A 298 -18.79 8.07 -2.42
C VAL A 298 -19.11 7.46 -1.05
N ILE A 299 -18.10 7.20 -0.22
CA ILE A 299 -18.28 6.65 1.14
C ILE A 299 -19.10 7.58 2.04
N ARG A 300 -19.04 8.90 1.86
CA ARG A 300 -19.77 9.87 2.71
C ARG A 300 -21.20 10.14 2.29
N THR A 301 -21.54 9.87 1.03
CA THR A 301 -22.84 10.24 0.46
C THR A 301 -23.76 9.05 0.31
N GLU A 302 -23.58 8.27 -0.75
CA GLU A 302 -24.33 7.05 -1.08
C GLU A 302 -23.49 6.26 -2.10
N VAL A 303 -23.45 4.94 -1.96
CA VAL A 303 -22.75 4.08 -2.93
C VAL A 303 -23.68 3.79 -4.11
N THR A 304 -23.50 4.53 -5.19
CA THR A 304 -24.24 4.27 -6.44
C THR A 304 -23.45 3.29 -7.31
N ARG A 305 -24.00 2.08 -7.46
CA ARG A 305 -23.41 0.99 -8.28
C ARG A 305 -24.16 0.79 -9.59
N SER A 306 -23.43 0.37 -10.62
CA SER A 306 -24.03 -0.13 -11.85
C SER A 306 -24.95 -1.34 -11.58
N LYS A 307 -25.95 -1.55 -12.44
CA LYS A 307 -26.87 -2.70 -12.31
C LYS A 307 -26.13 -4.04 -12.29
N GLY A 308 -25.10 -4.18 -13.13
CA GLY A 308 -24.27 -5.38 -13.21
C GLY A 308 -23.50 -5.64 -11.91
N ALA A 309 -22.85 -4.60 -11.34
CA ALA A 309 -22.11 -4.74 -10.09
C ALA A 309 -23.03 -5.08 -8.91
N ARG A 310 -24.21 -4.44 -8.84
CA ARG A 310 -25.22 -4.76 -7.82
C ARG A 310 -25.69 -6.22 -7.94
N LEU A 311 -25.95 -6.70 -9.15
CA LEU A 311 -26.34 -8.09 -9.37
C LEU A 311 -25.22 -9.09 -9.02
N ARG A 312 -23.97 -8.78 -9.39
CA ARG A 312 -22.80 -9.64 -9.10
C ARG A 312 -22.65 -9.87 -7.59
N ARG A 313 -22.72 -8.82 -6.79
CA ARG A 313 -22.66 -8.93 -5.33
C ARG A 313 -23.81 -9.76 -4.76
N LEU A 314 -25.04 -9.50 -5.20
CA LEU A 314 -26.20 -10.27 -4.74
C LEU A 314 -26.09 -11.76 -5.12
N LEU A 315 -25.44 -12.08 -6.24
CA LEU A 315 -25.14 -13.46 -6.59
C LEU A 315 -24.08 -14.05 -5.64
N GLU A 316 -23.01 -13.33 -5.33
CA GLU A 316 -21.98 -13.77 -4.37
C GLU A 316 -22.56 -14.06 -2.98
N GLU A 317 -23.37 -13.14 -2.44
CA GLU A 317 -24.09 -13.31 -1.16
C GLU A 317 -24.98 -14.57 -1.16
N HIS A 318 -25.51 -14.94 -2.32
CA HIS A 318 -26.37 -16.10 -2.50
C HIS A 318 -25.66 -17.32 -3.13
N ASN A 319 -24.32 -17.36 -3.08
CA ASN A 319 -23.47 -18.45 -3.58
C ASN A 319 -23.70 -18.75 -5.08
N GLY A 320 -23.79 -17.70 -5.90
CA GLY A 320 -24.03 -17.77 -7.34
C GLY A 320 -25.46 -18.14 -7.74
N SER A 321 -26.39 -18.32 -6.80
CA SER A 321 -27.73 -18.81 -7.10
C SER A 321 -28.68 -17.72 -7.58
N VAL A 322 -28.90 -17.68 -8.90
CA VAL A 322 -29.86 -16.78 -9.57
C VAL A 322 -31.25 -16.85 -8.95
N ASN A 323 -31.75 -18.05 -8.62
CA ASN A 323 -33.07 -18.23 -8.01
C ASN A 323 -33.15 -17.66 -6.59
N ARG A 324 -32.10 -17.83 -5.76
CA ARG A 324 -32.07 -17.26 -4.41
C ARG A 324 -31.98 -15.73 -4.48
N THR A 325 -31.15 -15.21 -5.38
CA THR A 325 -31.04 -13.77 -5.65
C THR A 325 -32.36 -13.17 -6.11
N ALA A 326 -33.06 -13.80 -7.06
CA ALA A 326 -34.36 -13.32 -7.52
C ALA A 326 -35.46 -13.39 -6.43
N ALA A 327 -35.38 -14.36 -5.52
CA ALA A 327 -36.34 -14.50 -4.43
C ALA A 327 -36.09 -13.49 -3.28
N ALA A 328 -34.84 -13.04 -3.11
CA ALA A 328 -34.42 -12.18 -2.01
C ALA A 328 -34.43 -10.68 -2.38
N THR A 329 -34.60 -10.32 -3.65
CA THR A 329 -34.39 -8.95 -4.14
C THR A 329 -35.58 -8.41 -4.93
N GLU A 330 -35.58 -7.10 -5.19
CA GLU A 330 -36.62 -6.44 -6.00
C GLU A 330 -36.44 -6.66 -7.52
N PHE A 331 -35.32 -7.25 -7.96
CA PHE A 331 -35.03 -7.45 -9.37
C PHE A 331 -36.00 -8.45 -10.00
N ALA A 332 -36.60 -8.09 -11.14
CA ALA A 332 -37.38 -9.06 -11.90
C ALA A 332 -36.45 -10.13 -12.47
N PHE A 333 -36.90 -11.40 -12.48
CA PHE A 333 -36.09 -12.50 -13.01
C PHE A 333 -35.61 -12.27 -14.45
N SER A 334 -36.43 -11.62 -15.28
CA SER A 334 -36.05 -11.22 -16.65
C SER A 334 -34.92 -10.18 -16.68
N GLU A 335 -34.94 -9.20 -15.77
CA GLU A 335 -33.89 -8.19 -15.66
C GLU A 335 -32.56 -8.81 -15.20
N ILE A 336 -32.62 -9.80 -14.31
CA ILE A 336 -31.44 -10.57 -13.88
C ILE A 336 -30.82 -11.29 -15.09
N LEU A 337 -31.63 -11.98 -15.90
CA LEU A 337 -31.14 -12.68 -17.09
C LEU A 337 -30.59 -11.74 -18.15
N GLU A 338 -31.25 -10.61 -18.42
CA GLU A 338 -30.76 -9.59 -19.36
C GLU A 338 -29.40 -9.00 -18.90
N THR A 339 -29.26 -8.78 -17.59
CA THR A 339 -28.01 -8.27 -17.02
C THR A 339 -26.91 -9.33 -17.09
N LEU A 340 -27.19 -10.59 -16.75
CA LEU A 340 -26.23 -11.70 -16.90
C LEU A 340 -25.80 -11.89 -18.36
N GLN A 341 -26.73 -11.72 -19.31
CA GLN A 341 -26.39 -11.81 -20.73
C GLN A 341 -25.43 -10.69 -21.15
N THR A 342 -25.68 -9.45 -20.71
CA THR A 342 -24.75 -8.34 -20.92
C THR A 342 -23.37 -8.64 -20.32
N MET A 343 -23.32 -9.13 -19.07
CA MET A 343 -22.06 -9.49 -18.41
C MET A 343 -21.30 -10.61 -19.14
N TYR A 344 -22.02 -11.57 -19.73
CA TYR A 344 -21.40 -12.62 -20.56
C TYR A 344 -20.84 -12.06 -21.86
N ASP A 345 -21.62 -11.20 -22.55
CA ASP A 345 -21.21 -10.57 -23.80
C ASP A 345 -19.97 -9.67 -23.60
N ASP A 346 -19.84 -9.05 -22.43
CA ASP A 346 -18.70 -8.23 -22.01
C ASP A 346 -17.51 -9.06 -21.44
N ASN A 347 -17.60 -10.39 -21.45
CA ASN A 347 -16.62 -11.33 -20.86
C ASN A 347 -16.37 -11.15 -19.35
N GLU A 348 -17.30 -10.58 -18.60
CA GLU A 348 -17.21 -10.46 -17.14
C GLU A 348 -17.56 -11.78 -16.43
N ILE A 349 -18.36 -12.64 -17.06
CA ILE A 349 -18.68 -13.98 -16.58
C ILE A 349 -18.42 -15.03 -17.65
N ALA A 350 -17.93 -16.19 -17.24
CA ALA A 350 -17.53 -17.25 -18.16
C ALA A 350 -18.70 -18.06 -18.71
N ASP A 351 -19.69 -18.41 -17.89
CA ASP A 351 -20.90 -19.15 -18.27
C ASP A 351 -21.97 -19.08 -17.15
N VAL A 352 -23.20 -19.50 -17.45
CA VAL A 352 -24.30 -19.70 -16.47
C VAL A 352 -24.73 -21.16 -16.49
N GLU A 353 -24.46 -21.88 -15.39
CA GLU A 353 -24.84 -23.29 -15.26
C GLU A 353 -26.28 -23.43 -14.74
N VAL A 354 -27.08 -24.29 -15.38
CA VAL A 354 -28.43 -24.65 -14.93
C VAL A 354 -28.39 -25.97 -14.18
N THR A 355 -28.54 -25.92 -12.86
CA THR A 355 -28.69 -27.10 -12.00
C THR A 355 -30.17 -27.34 -11.67
N PHE A 356 -30.60 -28.61 -11.79
CA PHE A 356 -31.94 -29.04 -11.37
C PHE A 356 -31.79 -29.82 -10.05
N GLU A 357 -32.13 -29.19 -8.93
CA GLU A 357 -32.26 -29.84 -7.62
C GLU A 357 -33.69 -30.29 -7.33
#